data_AF-A0AAW5FY12-F1
#
_entry.id   AF-A0AAW5FY12-F1
#
_cell.length_a   1.000
_cell.length_b   1.000
_cell.length_c   1.000
_cell.angle_alpha   90.00
_cell.angle_beta   90.00
_cell.angle_gamma   90.00
#
_symmetry.space_group_name_H-M   'P 1'
#
loop_
_entity.id
_entity.type
_entity.pdbx_description
1 polymer ?
#
loop_
_entity_poly.entity_id
_entity_poly.type
_entity_poly.pdbx_seq_one_letter_code
_entity_poly.pdbx_strand_id
1 'polypeptide(L)' 'MSRGDQLEELASDLSRAAEAARRLGLPTTVYLLSMALVEVREAAAADSDGNDDGAA' A
#
# COMPACT_ATOMS: atom_id res chain seq x y z
N MET A 1 -13.00 -10.26 -5.20
CA MET A 1 -11.89 -9.29 -5.09
C MET A 1 -10.65 -9.93 -5.69
N SER A 2 -9.97 -9.20 -6.56
CA SER A 2 -8.63 -9.52 -7.07
C SER A 2 -7.60 -9.43 -5.94
N ARG A 3 -6.39 -9.97 -6.16
CA ARG A 3 -5.23 -9.70 -5.30
C ARG A 3 -4.87 -8.20 -5.33
N GLY A 4 -4.93 -7.57 -6.50
CA GLY A 4 -4.75 -6.13 -6.66
C GLY A 4 -5.72 -5.32 -5.80
N ASP A 5 -7.03 -5.63 -5.85
CA ASP A 5 -8.04 -4.95 -5.02
C ASP A 5 -7.72 -5.03 -3.52
N GLN A 6 -7.23 -6.20 -3.05
CA GLN A 6 -6.84 -6.38 -1.65
C GLN A 6 -5.60 -5.57 -1.28
N LEU A 7 -4.64 -5.43 -2.21
CA LEU A 7 -3.44 -4.61 -2.00
C LEU A 7 -3.78 -3.12 -1.98
N GLU A 8 -4.70 -2.66 -2.82
CA GLU A 8 -5.19 -1.28 -2.80
C GLU A 8 -5.95 -0.95 -1.50
N GLU A 9 -6.80 -1.87 -1.03
CA GLU A 9 -7.50 -1.72 0.24
C GLU A 9 -6.50 -1.65 1.41
N LEU A 10 -5.52 -2.55 1.43
CA LEU A 10 -4.47 -2.55 2.46
C LEU A 10 -3.63 -1.26 2.42
N ALA A 11 -3.31 -0.75 1.23
CA ALA A 11 -2.60 0.53 1.10
C ALA A 11 -3.42 1.70 1.66
N SER A 12 -4.73 1.72 1.45
CA SER A 12 -5.65 2.71 2.02
C SER A 12 -5.66 2.65 3.55
N ASP A 13 -5.75 1.45 4.12
CA ASP A 13 -5.75 1.24 5.56
C ASP A 13 -4.42 1.63 6.22
N LEU A 14 -3.29 1.26 5.62
CA LEU A 14 -1.96 1.66 6.08
C LEU A 14 -1.77 3.19 6.05
N SER A 15 -2.27 3.86 5.00
CA SER A 15 -2.25 5.31 4.90
C SER A 15 -3.04 5.96 6.05
N ARG A 16 -4.25 5.47 6.33
CA ARG A 16 -5.10 5.97 7.44
C ARG A 16 -4.45 5.73 8.80
N ALA A 17 -3.84 4.56 9.00
CA ALA A 17 -3.13 4.23 10.22
C ALA A 17 -1.89 5.13 10.42
N ALA A 18 -1.13 5.40 9.36
CA ALA A 18 0.04 6.29 9.41
C ALA A 18 -0.36 7.71 9.79
N GLU A 19 -1.47 8.23 9.26
CA GLU A 19 -2.02 9.52 9.68
C GLU A 19 -2.46 9.53 11.15
N ALA A 20 -3.12 8.48 11.62
CA ALA A 20 -3.51 8.36 13.01
C ALA A 20 -2.29 8.35 13.94
N ALA A 21 -1.27 7.55 13.61
CA ALA A 21 0.00 7.51 14.35
C ALA A 21 0.72 8.86 14.37
N ARG A 22 0.68 9.61 13.25
CA ARG A 22 1.22 10.97 13.16
C ARG A 22 0.50 11.92 14.11
N ARG A 23 -0.84 11.89 14.14
CA ARG A 23 -1.67 12.71 15.05
C ARG A 23 -1.41 12.39 16.52
N LEU A 24 -1.08 11.13 16.83
CA LEU A 24 -0.77 10.67 18.18
C LEU A 24 0.69 10.92 18.61
N GLY A 25 1.54 11.48 17.74
CA GLY A 25 2.94 11.73 18.07
C GLY A 25 3.77 10.45 18.22
N LEU A 26 3.47 9.42 17.43
CA LEU A 26 4.17 8.12 17.47
C LEU A 26 5.14 7.98 16.27
N PRO A 27 6.33 8.62 16.30
CA PRO A 27 7.21 8.73 15.14
C PRO A 27 7.71 7.37 14.62
N THR A 28 8.06 6.44 15.52
CA THR A 28 8.49 5.09 15.13
C THR A 28 7.36 4.32 14.45
N THR A 29 6.13 4.46 14.94
CA THR A 29 4.95 3.82 14.32
C THR A 29 4.68 4.38 12.93
N VAL A 30 4.78 5.70 12.74
CA VAL A 30 4.67 6.33 11.41
C VAL A 30 5.71 5.77 10.46
N TYR A 31 6.96 5.63 10.91
CA TYR A 31 8.04 5.05 10.09
C TYR A 31 7.69 3.63 9.63
N LEU A 32 7.31 2.75 10.56
CA LEU A 32 6.98 1.35 10.24
C LEU A 32 5.78 1.25 9.28
N LEU A 33 4.73 2.02 9.52
CA LEU A 33 3.53 2.03 8.65
C LEU A 33 3.84 2.61 7.26
N SER A 34 4.71 3.63 7.18
CA SER A 34 5.12 4.21 5.90
C SER A 34 5.97 3.23 5.09
N MET A 35 6.84 2.48 5.76
CA MET A 35 7.65 1.42 5.13
C MET A 35 6.75 0.29 4.59
N ALA A 36 5.81 -0.19 5.40
CA ALA A 36 4.84 -1.19 4.96
C ALA A 36 3.98 -0.70 3.79
N LEU A 37 3.57 0.59 3.81
CA LEU A 37 2.80 1.19 2.71
C LEU A 37 3.58 1.20 1.38
N VAL A 38 4.89 1.43 1.42
CA VAL A 38 5.74 1.37 0.22
C VAL A 38 5.75 -0.04 -0.36
N GLU A 39 6.01 -1.05 0.48
CA GLU A 39 6.03 -2.46 0.06
C GLU A 39 4.70 -2.89 -0.59
N VAL A 40 3.56 -2.51 0.02
CA VAL A 40 2.23 -2.86 -0.53
C VAL A 40 1.97 -2.16 -1.87
N ARG A 41 2.42 -0.91 -2.03
CA ARG A 41 2.26 -0.18 -3.31
C ARG A 41 3.11 -0.78 -4.42
N GLU A 42 4.33 -1.21 -4.11
CA GLU A 42 5.19 -1.91 -5.07
C GLU A 42 4.57 -3.25 -5.48
N ALA A 43 4.01 -4.00 -4.52
CA ALA A 43 3.28 -5.24 -4.82
C ALA A 43 2.03 -5.00 -5.68
N ALA A 44 1.28 -3.92 -5.43
CA ALA A 44 0.09 -3.57 -6.22
C ALA A 44 0.44 -3.16 -7.65
N ALA A 45 1.53 -2.42 -7.83
CA ALA A 45 2.03 -2.04 -9.16
C ALA A 45 2.45 -3.28 -9.96
N ALA A 46 3.17 -4.22 -9.33
CA ALA A 46 3.58 -5.47 -9.97
C ALA A 46 2.39 -6.34 -10.40
N ASP A 47 1.27 -6.31 -9.68
CA ASP A 47 0.04 -7.00 -10.06
C ASP A 47 -0.70 -6.32 -11.22
N SER A 48 -0.56 -5.01 -11.35
CA SER A 48 -1.20 -4.23 -12.42
C SER A 48 -0.49 -4.40 -13.77
N ASP A 49 0.85 -4.51 -13.76
CA ASP A 49 1.67 -4.68 -14.97
C ASP A 49 1.53 -6.08 -15.61
N GLY A 50 0.99 -7.07 -14.88
CA GLY A 50 0.72 -8.42 -15.41
C GLY A 50 -0.49 -8.51 -16.34
N ASN A 51 -1.23 -7.42 -16.57
CA ASN A 51 -2.44 -7.38 -17.40
C ASN A 51 -2.24 -6.67 -18.75
N ASP A 52 -1.02 -6.23 -19.10
CA ASP A 52 -0.71 -5.61 -20.40
C ASP A 52 0.09 -6.54 -21.33
N ASP A 53 -0.32 -7.82 -21.40
CA ASP A 53 0.18 -8.77 -22.40
C ASP A 53 -0.87 -8.87 -23.53
N GLY A 54 -0.95 -7.84 -24.37
CA GLY A 54 -2.04 -7.74 -25.34
C GLY A 54 -2.00 -6.61 -26.37
N ALA A 55 -0.89 -6.41 -27.08
CA ALA A 55 -0.88 -6.07 -28.52
C ALA A 55 0.54 -6.04 -29.08
N ALA A 56 0.92 -7.13 -29.77
CA ALA A 56 2.00 -7.17 -30.75
C ALA A 56 1.51 -6.67 -32.12
#